data_AF-A0A1H8LAM1-F1
#
_entry.id   AF-A0A1H8LAM1-F1
#
_cell.length_a   1.000
_cell.length_b   1.000
_cell.length_c   1.000
_cell.angle_alpha   90.00
_cell.angle_beta   90.00
_cell.angle_gamma   90.00
#
_symmetry.space_group_name_H-M   'P 1'
#
loop_
_entity.id
_entity.type
_entity.pdbx_description
1 polymer ?
#
loop_
_entity_poly.entity_id
_entity_poly.type
_entity_poly.pdbx_seq_one_letter_code
_entity_poly.pdbx_strand_id
1 'polypeptide(L)'
;MTRKKPMGRGRSSTFVLTPIVMAFVLDAIAQVAPENPAPASAPGAKWKNGAEVYAKICGYCHENGKVGPVILGRQLPPAYIHAVVRNGSRAMPPFRFSEIDEESLAKLAEYISKSQNTQ
;
A
#
# COMPACT_ATOMS: atom_id res chain seq x y z
N MET A 1 -2.77 35.07 -62.37
CA MET A 1 -3.18 36.24 -61.56
C MET A 1 -2.79 36.05 -60.10
N THR A 2 -2.03 37.03 -59.58
CA THR A 2 -2.06 37.62 -58.22
C THR A 2 -2.06 36.68 -57.00
N ARG A 3 -0.91 36.45 -56.36
CA ARG A 3 -0.15 37.28 -55.38
C ARG A 3 -0.43 36.87 -53.93
N LYS A 4 0.60 36.29 -53.29
CA LYS A 4 0.76 36.06 -51.84
C LYS A 4 0.44 37.33 -51.04
N LYS A 5 -0.17 37.16 -49.86
CA LYS A 5 -0.15 38.15 -48.79
C LYS A 5 0.16 37.47 -47.44
N PRO A 6 1.34 37.72 -46.84
CA PRO A 6 1.66 37.30 -45.48
C PRO A 6 1.30 38.43 -44.49
N MET A 7 0.78 38.07 -43.32
CA MET A 7 0.53 38.98 -42.19
C MET A 7 0.51 38.11 -40.93
N GLY A 8 1.12 38.44 -39.81
CA GLY A 8 1.87 39.61 -39.39
C GLY A 8 2.52 39.27 -38.04
N ARG A 9 3.75 39.74 -37.89
CA ARG A 9 4.67 39.53 -36.76
C ARG A 9 4.50 40.71 -35.80
N GLY A 10 3.94 40.48 -34.61
CA GLY A 10 3.96 41.42 -33.48
C GLY A 10 4.98 40.92 -32.46
N ARG A 11 6.22 41.43 -32.45
CA ARG A 11 6.70 42.66 -31.79
C ARG A 11 6.67 42.55 -30.27
N SER A 12 7.70 41.91 -29.76
CA SER A 12 8.21 42.04 -28.39
C SER A 12 8.41 43.52 -28.04
N SER A 13 7.87 43.95 -26.91
CA SER A 13 8.20 45.23 -26.29
C SER A 13 8.51 44.99 -24.82
N THR A 14 9.81 45.03 -24.52
CA THR A 14 10.41 45.04 -23.20
C THR A 14 10.18 46.42 -22.58
N PHE A 15 9.43 46.50 -21.48
CA PHE A 15 9.47 47.62 -20.56
C PHE A 15 10.10 47.19 -19.24
N VAL A 16 10.95 48.07 -18.74
CA VAL A 16 12.04 47.90 -17.79
C VAL A 16 11.55 48.34 -16.39
N LEU A 17 11.95 47.61 -15.33
CA LEU A 17 12.10 47.98 -13.89
C LEU A 17 11.11 49.03 -13.30
N THR A 18 10.42 48.87 -12.16
CA THR A 18 10.85 48.38 -10.81
C THR A 18 9.64 48.47 -9.83
N PRO A 19 9.73 47.89 -8.61
CA PRO A 19 8.64 47.30 -7.82
C PRO A 19 7.99 48.27 -6.83
N ILE A 20 6.85 47.87 -6.22
CA ILE A 20 6.49 48.07 -4.80
C ILE A 20 5.06 47.51 -4.58
N VAL A 21 4.99 46.53 -3.68
CA VAL A 21 3.82 46.20 -2.83
C VAL A 21 2.55 45.73 -3.54
N MET A 22 2.50 44.43 -3.85
CA MET A 22 1.26 43.67 -3.72
C MET A 22 1.61 42.32 -3.09
N ALA A 23 1.76 42.38 -1.77
CA ALA A 23 1.64 41.22 -0.93
C ALA A 23 0.21 40.66 -1.03
N PHE A 24 0.11 39.35 -0.78
CA PHE A 24 -1.07 38.60 -0.37
C PHE A 24 -1.76 37.69 -1.41
N VAL A 25 -1.41 36.40 -1.25
CA VAL A 25 -2.30 35.23 -1.18
C VAL A 25 -2.82 34.70 -2.52
N LEU A 26 -2.03 33.89 -3.24
CA LEU A 26 -2.50 32.82 -4.14
C LEU A 26 -1.32 31.89 -4.52
N ASP A 27 -0.78 31.08 -3.59
CA ASP A 27 -0.11 29.82 -3.96
C ASP A 27 0.08 28.90 -2.74
N ALA A 28 -1.03 28.42 -2.18
CA ALA A 28 -1.01 27.44 -1.10
C ALA A 28 -2.20 26.48 -1.19
N ILE A 29 -2.24 25.62 -2.20
CA ILE A 29 -3.11 24.42 -2.21
C ILE A 29 -2.45 23.24 -2.94
N ALA A 30 -1.51 22.54 -2.31
CA ALA A 30 -1.06 21.26 -2.86
C ALA A 30 -0.50 20.28 -1.82
N GLN A 31 -1.07 20.20 -0.61
CA GLN A 31 -0.79 19.08 0.30
C GLN A 31 -2.00 18.87 1.25
N VAL A 32 -3.08 18.26 0.75
CA VAL A 32 -4.06 17.59 1.62
C VAL A 32 -4.02 16.12 1.25
N ALA A 33 -3.07 15.39 1.84
CA ALA A 33 -3.12 13.94 1.87
C ALA A 33 -4.25 13.54 2.84
N PRO A 34 -5.17 12.64 2.48
CA PRO A 34 -6.14 12.13 3.43
C PRO A 34 -5.39 11.34 4.51
N GLU A 35 -5.38 11.86 5.73
CA GLU A 35 -5.04 11.09 6.92
C GLU A 35 -6.11 10.01 7.09
N ASN A 36 -5.81 8.80 6.60
CA ASN A 36 -6.62 7.63 6.91
C ASN A 36 -6.29 7.28 8.37
N PRO A 37 -7.21 7.44 9.34
CA PRO A 37 -6.91 7.06 10.71
C PRO A 37 -6.62 5.55 10.71
N ALA A 38 -5.39 5.18 11.06
CA ALA A 38 -5.04 3.79 11.28
C ALA A 38 -6.04 3.22 12.29
N PRO A 39 -6.67 2.06 12.03
CA PRO A 39 -7.57 1.47 13.01
C PRO A 39 -6.79 1.23 14.29
N ALA A 40 -7.28 1.80 15.40
CA ALA A 40 -6.71 1.58 16.72
C ALA A 40 -6.64 0.07 16.97
N SER A 41 -5.42 -0.47 17.02
CA SER A 41 -5.18 -1.88 17.28
C SER A 41 -5.82 -2.26 18.62
N ALA A 42 -6.93 -3.00 18.58
CA ALA A 42 -7.39 -3.73 19.74
C ALA A 42 -6.26 -4.66 20.21
N PRO A 43 -6.11 -4.93 21.53
CA PRO A 43 -5.09 -5.86 22.01
C PRO A 43 -5.45 -7.28 21.56
N GLY A 44 -5.00 -7.67 20.37
CA GLY A 44 -5.00 -9.05 19.92
C GLY A 44 -3.83 -9.84 20.53
N ALA A 45 -3.81 -11.14 20.28
CA ALA A 45 -2.70 -11.99 20.71
C ALA A 45 -1.36 -11.43 20.21
N LYS A 46 -0.45 -11.12 21.14
CA LYS A 46 0.89 -10.61 20.83
C LYS A 46 1.81 -11.78 20.50
N TRP A 47 2.01 -12.02 19.21
CA TRP A 47 2.93 -13.04 18.72
C TRP A 47 4.36 -12.48 18.66
N LYS A 48 5.38 -13.33 18.88
CA LYS A 48 6.78 -12.91 18.88
C LYS A 48 7.24 -12.49 17.48
N ASN A 49 6.85 -13.24 16.46
CA ASN A 49 7.16 -12.98 15.05
C ASN A 49 6.22 -13.74 14.10
N GLY A 50 6.31 -13.43 12.79
CA GLY A 50 5.47 -14.06 11.76
C GLY A 50 5.67 -15.57 11.61
N ALA A 51 6.88 -16.08 11.88
CA ALA A 51 7.15 -17.52 11.84
C ALA A 51 6.43 -18.28 12.95
N GLU A 52 6.30 -17.69 14.14
CA GLU A 52 5.53 -18.27 15.24
C GLU A 52 4.04 -18.36 14.89
N VAL A 53 3.46 -17.28 14.34
CA VAL A 53 2.06 -17.28 13.87
C VAL A 53 1.85 -18.37 12.82
N TYR A 54 2.77 -18.49 11.86
CA TYR A 54 2.71 -19.53 10.85
C TYR A 54 2.74 -20.92 11.49
N ALA A 55 3.74 -21.22 12.33
CA ALA A 55 3.89 -22.53 12.93
C ALA A 55 2.73 -22.93 13.86
N LYS A 56 2.11 -21.95 14.53
CA LYS A 56 1.04 -22.19 15.52
C LYS A 56 -0.38 -22.09 14.96
N ILE A 57 -0.55 -21.62 13.73
CA ILE A 57 -1.90 -21.44 13.15
C ILE A 57 -1.90 -21.94 11.71
N CYS A 58 -1.11 -21.30 10.85
CA CYS A 58 -1.19 -21.51 9.40
C CYS A 58 -0.67 -22.90 8.98
N GLY A 59 0.40 -23.36 9.62
CA GLY A 59 1.11 -24.61 9.32
C GLY A 59 0.20 -25.84 9.45
N TYR A 60 -0.71 -25.84 10.44
CA TYR A 60 -1.68 -26.91 10.65
C TYR A 60 -2.47 -27.26 9.38
N CYS A 61 -2.72 -26.28 8.52
CA CYS A 61 -3.42 -26.50 7.25
C CYS A 61 -2.48 -26.46 6.03
N HIS A 62 -1.45 -25.61 6.05
CA HIS A 62 -0.68 -25.25 4.87
C HIS A 62 0.69 -25.94 4.72
N GLU A 63 1.21 -26.61 5.75
CA GLU A 63 2.60 -27.12 5.73
C GLU A 63 2.84 -28.27 4.74
N ASN A 64 1.86 -29.17 4.56
CA ASN A 64 1.99 -30.31 3.64
C ASN A 64 0.97 -30.33 2.50
N GLY A 65 0.21 -29.25 2.31
CA GLY A 65 -0.76 -29.19 1.21
C GLY A 65 -2.04 -30.02 1.40
N LYS A 66 -2.26 -30.62 2.58
CA LYS A 66 -3.37 -31.57 2.82
C LYS A 66 -4.73 -30.91 3.02
N VAL A 67 -4.77 -29.81 3.77
CA VAL A 67 -6.01 -29.07 4.08
C VAL A 67 -6.10 -27.79 3.25
N GLY A 68 -5.01 -27.02 3.26
CA GLY A 68 -4.83 -25.85 2.40
C GLY A 68 -3.62 -26.03 1.48
N PRO A 69 -3.52 -25.27 0.38
CA PRO A 69 -2.36 -25.32 -0.50
C PRO A 69 -1.09 -24.87 0.24
N VAL A 70 0.08 -25.35 -0.17
CA VAL A 70 1.35 -24.83 0.35
C VAL A 70 1.47 -23.34 0.00
N ILE A 71 1.80 -22.51 0.99
CA ILE A 71 1.90 -21.04 0.83
C ILE A 71 3.32 -20.48 0.96
N LEU A 72 4.26 -21.24 1.53
CA LEU A 72 5.68 -20.85 1.58
C LEU A 72 6.36 -21.03 0.23
N GLY A 73 7.36 -20.19 -0.06
CA GLY A 73 8.12 -20.24 -1.31
C GLY A 73 7.37 -19.76 -2.56
N ARG A 74 6.21 -19.12 -2.38
CA ARG A 74 5.37 -18.65 -3.50
C ARG A 74 5.48 -17.16 -3.78
N GLN A 75 6.30 -16.44 -3.01
CA GLN A 75 6.47 -14.99 -3.08
C GLN A 75 5.13 -14.22 -3.15
N LEU A 76 4.16 -14.65 -2.33
CA LEU A 76 2.85 -14.02 -2.31
C LEU A 76 2.96 -12.55 -1.86
N PRO A 77 2.24 -11.60 -2.47
CA PRO A 77 2.25 -10.21 -2.02
C PRO A 77 1.71 -10.08 -0.58
N PRO A 78 2.34 -9.28 0.30
CA PRO A 78 1.87 -9.11 1.68
C PRO A 78 0.42 -8.65 1.79
N ALA A 79 0.00 -7.71 0.93
CA ALA A 79 -1.38 -7.22 0.88
C ALA A 79 -2.39 -8.31 0.52
N TYR A 80 -2.01 -9.26 -0.34
CA TYR A 80 -2.86 -10.39 -0.70
C TYR A 80 -3.04 -11.35 0.49
N ILE A 81 -1.95 -11.65 1.21
CA ILE A 81 -2.00 -12.49 2.42
C ILE A 81 -2.91 -11.83 3.47
N HIS A 82 -2.74 -10.53 3.70
CA HIS A 82 -3.56 -9.77 4.63
C HIS A 82 -5.05 -9.85 4.29
N ALA A 83 -5.41 -9.58 3.02
CA ALA A 83 -6.79 -9.66 2.56
C ALA A 83 -7.39 -11.07 2.74
N VAL A 84 -6.64 -12.13 2.43
CA VAL A 84 -7.12 -13.51 2.61
C VAL A 84 -7.31 -13.86 4.08
N VAL A 85 -6.38 -13.46 4.97
CA VAL A 85 -6.51 -13.75 6.40
C VAL A 85 -7.68 -12.99 7.02
N ARG A 86 -7.93 -11.75 6.60
CA ARG A 86 -9.03 -10.94 7.15
C ARG A 86 -10.41 -11.31 6.61
N ASN A 87 -10.49 -11.70 5.33
CA ASN A 87 -11.77 -11.97 4.67
C ASN A 87 -12.07 -13.48 4.55
N GLY A 88 -11.07 -14.33 4.77
CA GLY A 88 -11.14 -15.74 4.40
C GLY A 88 -11.01 -15.93 2.88
N SER A 89 -10.92 -17.19 2.46
CA SER A 89 -10.91 -17.55 1.04
C SER A 89 -11.46 -18.95 0.84
N ARG A 90 -12.67 -19.04 0.27
CA ARG A 90 -13.41 -20.30 0.08
C ARG A 90 -13.58 -21.03 1.42
N ALA A 91 -12.95 -22.20 1.58
CA ALA A 91 -13.00 -22.99 2.80
C ALA A 91 -12.05 -22.49 3.89
N MET A 92 -11.11 -21.58 3.57
CA MET A 92 -10.22 -20.97 4.57
C MET A 92 -11.02 -19.92 5.36
N PRO A 93 -11.18 -20.08 6.68
CA PRO A 93 -11.91 -19.12 7.50
C PRO A 93 -11.15 -17.80 7.66
N PRO A 94 -11.84 -16.68 7.90
CA PRO A 94 -11.22 -15.43 8.31
C PRO A 94 -10.74 -15.48 9.77
N PHE A 95 -9.67 -14.75 10.09
CA PHE A 95 -9.15 -14.57 11.45
C PHE A 95 -9.46 -13.17 11.97
N ARG A 96 -10.01 -13.11 13.18
CA ARG A 96 -10.37 -11.88 13.89
C ARG A 96 -9.14 -11.16 14.42
N PHE A 97 -9.28 -9.86 14.68
CA PHE A 97 -8.24 -9.04 15.31
C PHE A 97 -7.82 -9.54 16.70
N SER A 98 -8.73 -10.17 17.44
CA SER A 98 -8.42 -10.78 18.75
C SER A 98 -7.49 -12.00 18.63
N GLU A 99 -7.54 -12.71 17.50
CA GLU A 99 -6.75 -13.92 17.26
C GLU A 99 -5.38 -13.57 16.66
N ILE A 100 -5.36 -12.65 15.71
CA ILE A 100 -4.15 -12.12 15.06
C ILE A 100 -4.34 -10.62 14.90
N ASP A 101 -3.60 -9.82 15.66
CA ASP A 101 -3.62 -8.36 15.53
C ASP A 101 -2.92 -7.88 14.25
N GLU A 102 -3.06 -6.60 13.92
CA GLU A 102 -2.51 -6.02 12.69
C GLU A 102 -0.97 -6.10 12.65
N GLU A 103 -0.30 -5.90 13.78
CA GLU A 103 1.16 -5.96 13.86
C GLU A 103 1.66 -7.39 13.59
N SER A 104 1.03 -8.40 14.21
CA SER A 104 1.41 -9.80 13.97
C SER A 104 1.06 -10.25 12.55
N LEU A 105 -0.06 -9.78 11.99
CA LEU A 105 -0.43 -10.08 10.61
C LEU A 105 0.55 -9.48 9.61
N ALA A 106 1.02 -8.25 9.84
CA ALA A 106 2.05 -7.64 8.99
C ALA A 106 3.35 -8.45 9.01
N LYS A 107 3.82 -8.87 10.19
CA LYS A 107 5.01 -9.73 10.35
C LYS A 107 4.83 -11.09 9.69
N LEU A 108 3.63 -11.70 9.81
CA LEU A 108 3.29 -12.96 9.15
C LEU A 108 3.31 -12.83 7.63
N ALA A 109 2.68 -11.77 7.10
CA ALA A 109 2.60 -11.53 5.67
C ALA A 109 3.99 -11.33 5.06
N GLU A 110 4.85 -10.58 5.74
CA GLU A 110 6.25 -10.43 5.35
C GLU A 110 7.01 -11.76 5.37
N TYR A 111 6.84 -12.55 6.44
CA TYR A 111 7.46 -13.87 6.57
C TYR A 111 7.08 -14.81 5.43
N ILE A 112 5.77 -14.96 5.13
CA ILE A 112 5.29 -15.81 4.04
C ILE A 112 5.80 -15.29 2.69
N SER A 113 5.74 -13.97 2.47
CA SER A 113 6.17 -13.34 1.22
C SER A 113 7.66 -13.59 0.92
N LYS A 114 8.51 -13.56 1.95
CA LYS A 114 9.96 -13.76 1.82
C LYS A 114 10.41 -15.21 1.97
N SER A 115 9.52 -16.10 2.40
CA SER A 115 9.84 -17.51 2.61
C SER A 115 10.31 -18.17 1.31
N GLN A 116 11.27 -19.08 1.45
CA GLN A 116 11.63 -20.04 0.42
C GLN A 116 10.99 -21.38 0.78
N ASN A 117 10.57 -22.15 -0.22
CA ASN A 117 10.09 -23.51 0.01
C ASN A 117 11.31 -24.40 0.27
N THR A 118 11.84 -24.34 1.48
CA THR A 118 12.87 -25.28 1.93
C THR A 118 12.13 -26.51 2.40
N GLN A 119 11.82 -27.40 1.46
CA GLN A 119 11.16 -28.69 1.71
C GLN A 119 12.20 -29.74 2.12
#